data_AF-A0A4Y7K666-F1
#
_entry.id   AF-A0A4Y7K666-F1
#
_cell.length_a   1.000
_cell.length_b   1.000
_cell.length_c   1.000
_cell.angle_alpha   90.00
_cell.angle_beta   90.00
_cell.angle_gamma   90.00
#
_symmetry.space_group_name_H-M   'P 1'
#
loop_
_entity.id
_entity.type
_entity.pdbx_description
1 polymer ?
#
loop_
_entity_poly.entity_id
_entity_poly.type
_entity_poly.pdbx_seq_one_letter_code
_entity_poly.pdbx_strand_id
1 'polypeptide(L)'
;MEACYGQLKIGFYKEKCDYEDVESIVNKVVNESFASDHSIAAALLRMQFHDCFVTGCDASLLLDGDTSEKKAVANLNVRGFEIIDKAKTALGQACPGTVSCADIIVMATRDAVALSGECNTKAMSSTLDQNLEVPCR
;
A
#
# COMPACT_ATOMS: atom_id res chain seq x y z
N MET A 1 17.16 -2.05 -19.58
CA MET A 1 16.67 -2.58 -18.30
C MET A 1 17.41 -1.83 -17.21
N GLU A 2 16.93 -0.65 -16.84
CA GLU A 2 17.50 0.07 -15.69
C GLU A 2 16.78 -0.42 -14.44
N ALA A 3 17.51 -1.01 -13.51
CA ALA A 3 17.02 -1.21 -12.16
C ALA A 3 16.99 0.16 -11.48
N CYS A 4 15.80 0.68 -11.20
CA CYS A 4 15.64 1.93 -10.46
C CYS A 4 15.90 1.63 -8.98
N TYR A 5 17.06 2.06 -8.44
CA TYR A 5 17.33 2.00 -7.00
C TYR A 5 16.82 3.27 -6.33
N GLY A 6 15.62 3.22 -5.77
CA GLY A 6 15.07 4.28 -4.92
C GLY A 6 15.50 4.10 -3.47
N GLN A 7 15.96 5.18 -2.83
CA GLN A 7 16.30 5.17 -1.41
C GLN A 7 15.03 5.36 -0.58
N LEU A 8 14.60 4.29 0.10
CA LEU A 8 13.50 4.34 1.04
C LEU A 8 13.83 5.25 2.24
N LYS A 9 12.89 6.11 2.64
CA LYS A 9 13.02 7.04 3.78
C LYS A 9 11.78 7.03 4.65
N ILE A 10 11.97 6.96 5.98
CA ILE A 10 10.89 7.14 6.94
C ILE A 10 10.39 8.59 6.90
N GLY A 11 9.07 8.77 6.82
CA GLY A 11 8.45 10.09 6.72
C GLY A 11 8.76 10.80 5.40
N PHE A 12 8.87 10.04 4.29
CA PHE A 12 9.10 10.60 2.96
C PHE A 12 8.03 11.60 2.54
N TYR A 13 6.77 11.37 2.90
CA TYR A 13 5.63 12.21 2.56
C TYR A 13 5.45 13.45 3.47
N LYS A 14 6.32 13.65 4.46
CA LYS A 14 6.27 14.87 5.28
C LYS A 14 6.42 16.10 4.40
N GLU A 15 5.49 17.04 4.55
CA GLU A 15 5.45 18.31 3.79
C GLU A 15 5.27 18.14 2.28
N LYS A 16 4.91 16.93 1.80
CA LYS A 16 4.63 16.66 0.38
C LYS A 16 3.14 16.63 0.03
N CYS A 17 2.30 16.55 1.04
CA CYS A 17 0.84 16.50 0.95
C CYS A 17 0.25 17.72 1.68
N ASP A 18 0.82 18.91 1.42
CA ASP A 18 0.47 20.18 2.08
C ASP A 18 0.34 20.06 3.62
N TYR A 19 -0.89 20.18 4.15
CA TYR A 19 -1.23 20.11 5.58
C TYR A 19 -1.68 18.72 6.05
N GLU A 20 -1.80 17.76 5.14
CA GLU A 20 -2.37 16.45 5.41
C GLU A 20 -1.28 15.42 5.69
N ASP A 21 -1.47 14.62 6.74
CA ASP A 21 -0.55 13.53 7.08
C ASP A 21 -0.96 12.25 6.34
N VAL A 22 -0.21 11.92 5.27
CA VAL A 22 -0.39 10.71 4.46
C VAL A 22 -0.43 9.45 5.31
N GLU A 23 0.48 9.30 6.27
CA GLU A 23 0.54 8.10 7.11
C GLU A 23 -0.70 8.02 8.01
N SER A 24 -1.19 9.16 8.50
CA SER A 24 -2.43 9.21 9.29
C SER A 24 -3.68 8.86 8.48
N ILE A 25 -3.75 9.28 7.21
CA ILE A 25 -4.89 8.96 6.33
C ILE A 25 -4.97 7.44 6.08
N VAL A 26 -3.83 6.83 5.74
CA VAL A 26 -3.77 5.36 5.54
C VAL A 26 -4.10 4.63 6.84
N ASN A 27 -3.55 5.09 7.96
CA ASN A 27 -3.80 4.50 9.27
C ASN A 27 -5.29 4.48 9.62
N LYS A 28 -6.00 5.58 9.35
CA LYS A 28 -7.43 5.67 9.61
C LYS A 28 -8.22 4.61 8.82
N VAL A 29 -7.96 4.47 7.52
CA VAL A 29 -8.64 3.48 6.67
C VAL A 29 -8.37 2.05 7.14
N VAL A 30 -7.12 1.77 7.54
CA VAL A 30 -6.73 0.45 8.05
C VAL A 30 -7.38 0.17 9.40
N ASN A 31 -7.43 1.15 10.31
CA ASN A 31 -8.04 1.02 11.62
C ASN A 31 -9.55 0.71 11.51
N GLU A 32 -10.27 1.46 10.68
CA GLU A 32 -11.68 1.21 10.39
C GLU A 32 -11.93 -0.19 9.80
N SER A 33 -11.05 -0.62 8.89
CA SER A 33 -11.13 -1.96 8.28
C SER A 33 -10.80 -3.07 9.29
N PHE A 34 -9.76 -2.87 10.11
CA PHE A 34 -9.33 -3.79 11.15
C PHE A 34 -10.40 -3.98 12.22
N ALA A 35 -11.05 -2.91 12.66
CA ALA A 35 -12.14 -2.98 13.64
C ALA A 35 -13.33 -3.82 13.15
N SER A 36 -13.51 -3.92 11.83
CA SER A 36 -14.57 -4.74 11.22
C SER A 36 -14.13 -6.19 10.99
N ASP A 37 -12.88 -6.40 10.57
CA ASP A 37 -12.30 -7.73 10.35
C ASP A 37 -10.82 -7.73 10.78
N HIS A 38 -10.53 -8.32 11.93
CA HIS A 38 -9.16 -8.39 12.48
C HIS A 38 -8.22 -9.23 11.58
N SER A 39 -8.78 -10.11 10.74
CA SER A 39 -7.98 -10.97 9.87
C SER A 39 -7.35 -10.20 8.69
N ILE A 40 -7.72 -8.93 8.47
CA ILE A 40 -7.13 -8.08 7.43
C ILE A 40 -5.64 -7.83 7.64
N ALA A 41 -5.12 -7.94 8.87
CA ALA A 41 -3.68 -7.88 9.12
C ALA A 41 -2.92 -8.99 8.40
N ALA A 42 -3.40 -10.23 8.49
CA ALA A 42 -2.82 -11.35 7.76
C ALA A 42 -3.01 -11.21 6.24
N ALA A 43 -4.13 -10.62 5.81
CA ALA A 43 -4.40 -10.38 4.39
C ALA A 43 -3.43 -9.36 3.76
N LEU A 44 -3.25 -8.21 4.40
CA LEU A 44 -2.37 -7.15 3.92
C LEU A 44 -0.90 -7.60 3.95
N LEU A 45 -0.49 -8.32 5.00
CA LEU A 45 0.83 -8.94 5.05
C LEU A 45 1.07 -9.91 3.90
N ARG A 46 0.06 -10.75 3.58
CA ARG A 46 0.12 -11.64 2.41
C ARG A 46 0.19 -10.85 1.11
N MET A 47 -0.60 -9.79 0.96
CA MET A 47 -0.56 -8.93 -0.24
C MET A 47 0.83 -8.32 -0.45
N GLN A 48 1.41 -7.70 0.57
CA GLN A 48 2.77 -7.15 0.51
C GLN A 48 3.80 -8.19 0.10
N PHE A 49 3.71 -9.41 0.66
CA PHE A 49 4.58 -10.50 0.29
C PHE A 49 4.43 -10.85 -1.20
N HIS A 50 3.20 -11.02 -1.69
CA HIS A 50 2.97 -11.40 -3.08
C HIS A 50 3.37 -10.31 -4.08
N ASP A 51 3.20 -9.03 -3.72
CA ASP A 51 3.67 -7.90 -4.53
C ASP A 51 5.21 -7.89 -4.59
N CYS A 52 5.88 -7.89 -3.45
CA CYS A 52 7.34 -7.82 -3.43
C CYS A 52 8.07 -9.06 -3.98
N PHE A 53 7.44 -10.24 -3.93
CA PHE A 53 8.09 -11.48 -4.33
C PHE A 53 8.09 -11.67 -5.85
N VAL A 54 7.16 -11.02 -6.55
CA VAL A 54 7.05 -11.06 -8.01
C VAL A 54 7.48 -9.70 -8.54
N THR A 55 8.58 -9.65 -9.27
CA THR A 55 9.14 -8.44 -9.92
C THR A 55 9.52 -7.23 -9.03
N GLY A 56 9.15 -7.22 -7.74
CA GLY A 56 9.51 -6.19 -6.76
C GLY A 56 8.28 -5.50 -6.17
N CYS A 57 8.46 -4.68 -5.14
CA CYS A 57 7.35 -3.98 -4.48
C CYS A 57 6.89 -2.78 -5.32
N ASP A 58 6.19 -3.02 -6.43
CA ASP A 58 5.82 -2.01 -7.43
C ASP A 58 4.30 -1.87 -7.63
N ALA A 59 3.50 -2.55 -6.80
CA ALA A 59 2.04 -2.62 -6.89
C ALA A 59 1.50 -3.26 -8.18
N SER A 60 2.32 -3.98 -8.95
CA SER A 60 1.89 -4.73 -10.13
C SER A 60 0.82 -5.78 -9.81
N LEU A 61 0.79 -6.29 -8.57
CA LEU A 61 -0.23 -7.21 -8.08
C LEU A 61 -1.65 -6.63 -8.13
N LEU A 62 -1.78 -5.31 -8.01
CA LEU A 62 -3.09 -4.66 -7.91
C LEU A 62 -3.77 -4.44 -9.27
N LEU A 63 -2.98 -4.44 -10.35
CA LEU A 63 -3.44 -4.15 -11.71
C LEU A 63 -4.42 -5.21 -12.24
N ASP A 64 -5.53 -4.76 -12.80
CA ASP A 64 -6.51 -5.63 -13.46
C ASP A 64 -6.12 -5.86 -14.94
N GLY A 65 -6.37 -7.07 -15.45
CA GLY A 65 -6.05 -7.42 -16.84
C GLY A 65 -6.28 -8.89 -17.14
N ASP A 66 -6.24 -9.27 -18.42
CA ASP A 66 -6.44 -10.67 -18.83
C ASP A 66 -5.26 -11.57 -18.40
N THR A 67 -4.06 -11.00 -18.32
CA THR A 67 -2.84 -11.64 -17.84
C THR A 67 -2.37 -11.08 -16.49
N SER A 68 -3.25 -10.47 -15.70
CA SER A 68 -2.89 -9.85 -14.42
C SER A 68 -2.34 -10.87 -13.43
N GLU A 69 -1.37 -10.47 -12.62
CA GLU A 69 -0.85 -11.31 -11.52
C GLU A 69 -1.93 -11.70 -10.52
N LYS A 70 -2.93 -10.85 -10.33
CA LYS A 70 -4.12 -11.10 -9.51
C LYS A 70 -4.87 -12.38 -9.88
N LYS A 71 -4.83 -12.80 -11.15
CA LYS A 71 -5.47 -14.03 -11.66
C LYS A 71 -4.56 -15.25 -11.62
N ALA A 72 -3.28 -15.09 -11.27
CA ALA A 72 -2.35 -16.20 -11.14
C ALA A 72 -2.80 -17.15 -10.02
N VAL A 73 -2.59 -18.46 -10.20
CA VAL A 73 -3.02 -19.49 -9.24
C VAL A 73 -2.48 -19.22 -7.82
N ALA A 74 -1.26 -18.67 -7.71
CA ALA A 74 -0.64 -18.31 -6.46
C ALA A 74 -1.36 -17.16 -5.71
N ASN A 75 -2.06 -16.29 -6.45
CA ASN A 75 -2.63 -15.03 -5.95
C ASN A 75 -4.16 -15.09 -5.76
N LEU A 76 -4.82 -16.20 -6.13
CA LEU A 76 -6.28 -16.37 -6.03
C LEU A 76 -6.86 -16.14 -4.63
N ASN A 77 -6.04 -16.32 -3.59
CA ASN A 77 -6.44 -16.16 -2.19
C ASN A 77 -5.93 -14.85 -1.56
N VAL A 78 -5.35 -13.95 -2.34
CA VAL A 78 -5.00 -12.60 -1.86
C VAL A 78 -6.28 -11.78 -1.72
N ARG A 79 -6.40 -11.00 -0.65
CA ARG A 79 -7.57 -10.17 -0.32
C ARG A 79 -7.11 -8.86 0.33
N GLY A 80 -8.02 -7.89 0.51
CA GLY A 80 -7.70 -6.57 1.06
C GLY A 80 -7.45 -5.49 -0.01
N PHE A 81 -7.70 -5.79 -1.29
CA PHE A 81 -7.54 -4.84 -2.40
C PHE A 81 -8.40 -3.59 -2.19
N GLU A 82 -9.60 -3.79 -1.65
CA GLU A 82 -10.54 -2.72 -1.31
C GLU A 82 -10.02 -1.75 -0.24
N ILE A 83 -9.14 -2.19 0.64
CA ILE A 83 -8.52 -1.33 1.66
C ILE A 83 -7.51 -0.39 0.98
N ILE A 84 -6.73 -0.92 0.04
CA ILE A 84 -5.77 -0.15 -0.75
C ILE A 84 -6.50 0.86 -1.64
N ASP A 85 -7.59 0.46 -2.29
CA ASP A 85 -8.41 1.36 -3.11
C ASP A 85 -9.03 2.50 -2.29
N LYS A 86 -9.56 2.19 -1.09
CA LYS A 86 -10.11 3.19 -0.17
C LYS A 86 -9.04 4.19 0.27
N ALA A 87 -7.85 3.70 0.64
CA ALA A 87 -6.72 4.54 1.01
C ALA A 87 -6.27 5.42 -0.17
N LYS A 88 -6.14 4.87 -1.37
CA LYS A 88 -5.80 5.63 -2.58
C LYS A 88 -6.83 6.69 -2.91
N THR A 89 -8.12 6.39 -2.74
CA THR A 89 -9.21 7.34 -2.96
C THR A 89 -9.14 8.49 -1.96
N ALA A 90 -8.96 8.20 -0.67
CA ALA A 90 -8.83 9.22 0.37
C ALA A 90 -7.59 10.11 0.13
N LEU A 91 -6.46 9.50 -0.23
CA LEU A 91 -5.23 10.22 -0.56
C LEU A 91 -5.36 11.02 -1.85
N GLY A 92 -6.09 10.53 -2.86
CA GLY A 92 -6.34 11.27 -4.09
C GLY A 92 -7.17 12.54 -3.87
N GLN A 93 -8.02 12.56 -2.83
CA GLN A 93 -8.77 13.75 -2.42
C GLN A 93 -7.92 14.72 -1.61
N ALA A 94 -7.03 14.21 -0.76
CA ALA A 94 -6.16 15.02 0.12
C ALA A 94 -4.93 15.57 -0.62
N CYS A 95 -4.21 14.72 -1.35
CA CYS A 95 -3.06 15.08 -2.17
C CYS A 95 -3.03 14.25 -3.48
N PRO A 96 -3.67 14.77 -4.54
CA PRO A 96 -3.67 14.15 -5.86
C PRO A 96 -2.26 13.86 -6.36
N GLY A 97 -2.06 12.71 -7.00
CA GLY A 97 -0.80 12.41 -7.69
C GLY A 97 0.44 12.40 -6.82
N THR A 98 0.32 12.20 -5.49
CA THR A 98 1.45 12.30 -4.57
C THR A 98 1.94 10.96 -4.05
N VAL A 99 1.02 10.02 -3.74
CA VAL A 99 1.33 8.75 -3.06
C VAL A 99 1.14 7.56 -4.01
N SER A 100 2.12 6.67 -4.07
CA SER A 100 2.06 5.47 -4.91
C SER A 100 1.27 4.34 -4.28
N CYS A 101 0.74 3.43 -5.10
CA CYS A 101 0.03 2.25 -4.60
C CYS A 101 0.97 1.32 -3.81
N ALA A 102 2.24 1.18 -4.22
CA ALA A 102 3.21 0.34 -3.53
C ALA A 102 3.47 0.85 -2.10
N ASP A 103 3.66 2.16 -1.93
CA ASP A 103 3.81 2.77 -0.61
C ASP A 103 2.53 2.64 0.23
N ILE A 104 1.34 2.67 -0.38
CA ILE A 104 0.09 2.40 0.33
C ILE A 104 0.04 0.96 0.85
N ILE A 105 0.45 -0.05 0.06
CA ILE A 105 0.52 -1.45 0.54
C ILE A 105 1.46 -1.54 1.76
N VAL A 106 2.64 -0.91 1.68
CA VAL A 106 3.64 -0.92 2.78
C VAL A 106 3.09 -0.26 4.04
N MET A 107 2.51 0.95 3.92
CA MET A 107 1.93 1.68 5.04
C MET A 107 0.74 0.93 5.65
N ALA A 108 -0.17 0.42 4.81
CA ALA A 108 -1.35 -0.31 5.27
C ALA A 108 -0.97 -1.61 5.98
N THR A 109 0.01 -2.34 5.45
CA THR A 109 0.51 -3.58 6.04
C THR A 109 1.16 -3.33 7.40
N ARG A 110 2.01 -2.31 7.50
CA ARG A 110 2.61 -1.89 8.78
C ARG A 110 1.53 -1.60 9.81
N ASP A 111 0.57 -0.77 9.45
CA ASP A 111 -0.47 -0.32 10.37
C ASP A 111 -1.34 -1.49 10.84
N ALA A 112 -1.69 -2.41 9.94
CA ALA A 112 -2.46 -3.58 10.31
C ALA A 112 -1.68 -4.55 11.22
N VAL A 113 -0.38 -4.72 10.98
CA VAL A 113 0.50 -5.51 11.87
C VAL A 113 0.60 -4.86 13.25
N ALA A 114 0.75 -3.53 13.32
CA ALA A 114 0.77 -2.78 14.56
C ALA A 114 -0.56 -2.84 15.34
N LEU A 115 -1.69 -3.06 14.66
CA LEU A 115 -2.99 -3.31 15.30
C LEU A 115 -3.15 -4.76 15.78
N SER A 116 -2.49 -5.72 15.12
CA SER A 116 -2.57 -7.15 15.45
C SER A 116 -1.75 -7.58 16.67
N GLY A 117 -0.92 -6.69 17.22
CA GLY A 117 -0.13 -6.89 18.45
C GLY A 117 0.62 -5.62 18.86
N GLU A 118 1.33 -5.61 20.00
CA GLU A 118 2.07 -4.43 20.52
C GLU A 118 3.38 -4.14 19.75
N CYS A 119 3.36 -4.05 18.41
CA CYS A 119 4.55 -3.82 17.59
C CYS A 119 4.46 -2.48 16.84
N ASN A 120 4.90 -1.40 17.48
CA ASN A 120 5.03 -0.07 16.87
C ASN A 120 6.28 0.01 15.97
N THR A 121 6.18 -0.43 14.72
CA THR A 121 7.25 -0.25 13.71
C THR A 121 6.90 0.90 12.77
N LYS A 122 7.91 1.63 12.25
CA LYS A 122 7.72 2.68 11.23
C LYS A 122 7.90 2.08 9.84
N ALA A 123 7.10 2.50 8.87
CA ALA A 123 7.27 2.12 7.46
C ALA A 123 8.28 3.06 6.81
N MET A 124 9.10 2.49 5.92
CA MET A 124 9.85 3.29 4.96
C MET A 124 9.01 3.43 3.69
N SER A 125 9.06 4.60 3.06
CA SER A 125 8.39 4.89 1.78
C SER A 125 9.41 5.38 0.76
N SER A 126 9.11 5.21 -0.54
CA SER A 126 10.08 5.39 -1.63
C SER A 126 10.01 6.76 -2.32
N THR A 127 11.13 7.15 -2.95
CA THR A 127 11.26 8.38 -3.75
C THR A 127 10.86 8.23 -5.21
N LEU A 128 10.58 7.02 -5.70
CA LEU A 128 10.63 6.70 -7.13
C LEU A 128 9.52 5.71 -7.50
N ASP A 129 8.28 6.17 -7.47
CA ASP A 129 7.19 5.49 -8.15
C ASP A 129 6.55 6.43 -9.16
N GLN A 130 6.53 6.02 -10.44
CA GLN A 130 6.04 6.82 -11.57
C GLN A 130 4.52 6.74 -11.76
N ASN A 131 3.80 5.95 -10.95
CA ASN A 131 2.37 5.68 -11.11
C ASN A 131 1.49 6.40 -10.08
N LEU A 132 1.76 7.68 -9.83
CA LEU A 132 1.07 8.45 -8.79
C LEU A 132 -0.37 8.82 -9.16
N GLU A 133 -0.68 8.93 -10.46
CA GLU A 133 -2.00 9.32 -10.98
C GLU A 133 -2.92 8.13 -11.32
N VAL A 134 -2.40 6.90 -11.25
CA VAL A 134 -3.14 5.69 -11.65
C VAL A 134 -3.98 5.19 -10.45
N PRO A 135 -5.25 4.78 -10.64
CA PRO A 135 -5.95 3.98 -9.64
C PRO A 135 -5.15 2.72 -9.35
N CYS A 136 -5.30 2.15 -8.16
CA CYS A 136 -4.63 0.90 -7.81
C CYS A 136 -5.26 -0.34 -8.49
N ARG A 137 -5.88 -0.18 -9.67
CA ARG A 137 -6.52 -1.23 -10.47
C ARG A 137 -6.30 -0.98 -11.94
#